data_AF-A0A212FPX3-F1
#
_entry.id   AF-A0A212FPX3-F1
#
_cell.length_a   1.000
_cell.length_b   1.000
_cell.length_c   1.000
_cell.angle_alpha   90.00
_cell.angle_beta   90.00
_cell.angle_gamma   90.00
#
_symmetry.space_group_name_H-M   'P 1'
#
loop_
_entity.id
_entity.type
_entity.pdbx_description
1 polymer ?
#
loop_
_entity_poly.entity_id
_entity_poly.type
_entity_poly.pdbx_seq_one_letter_code
_entity_poly.pdbx_strand_id
1 'polypeptide(L)'
;MTVGEVGKNLPWVEKYRPSKLEDLVSHDDIVKTINQFMKENQLPHLLFYGPPGTGKTSTILACAKQMYTPQQFNSMVLELNASDDRGIGIVRGQIL
;
A
#
# COMPACT_ATOMS: atom_id res chain seq x y z
N MET A 1 2.01 13.74 -13.94
CA MET A 1 2.28 14.60 -12.79
C MET A 1 3.61 14.18 -12.19
N THR A 2 4.48 15.17 -12.03
CA THR A 2 5.91 15.05 -11.71
C THR A 2 6.17 14.22 -10.46
N VAL A 3 7.08 13.25 -10.55
CA VAL A 3 7.71 12.60 -9.40
C VAL A 3 8.30 13.74 -8.56
N GLY A 4 7.60 14.08 -7.47
CA GLY A 4 7.88 15.26 -6.67
C GLY A 4 9.31 15.24 -6.16
N GLU A 5 9.92 16.42 -6.10
CA GLU A 5 11.19 16.66 -5.41
C GLU A 5 11.22 15.85 -4.11
N VAL A 6 12.19 14.94 -3.98
CA VAL A 6 12.49 14.30 -2.71
C VAL A 6 12.87 15.43 -1.77
N GLY A 7 11.91 15.87 -0.95
CA GLY A 7 12.07 17.01 -0.06
C GLY A 7 13.37 16.88 0.71
N LYS A 8 14.19 17.94 0.69
CA LYS A 8 15.57 17.96 1.21
C LYS A 8 15.74 17.45 2.66
N ASN A 9 14.65 17.22 3.41
CA ASN A 9 14.61 16.78 4.80
C ASN A 9 13.55 15.69 5.10
N LEU A 10 13.35 14.69 4.23
CA LEU A 10 12.47 13.56 4.56
C LEU A 10 13.01 12.74 5.76
N PRO A 11 12.18 12.44 6.79
CA PRO A 11 12.56 11.52 7.85
C PRO A 11 13.02 10.18 7.27
N TRP A 12 14.01 9.54 7.89
CA TRP A 12 14.57 8.28 7.39
C TRP A 12 13.53 7.18 7.26
N VAL A 13 12.54 7.18 8.15
CA VAL A 13 11.41 6.22 8.12
C VAL A 13 10.63 6.31 6.80
N GLU A 14 10.47 7.51 6.24
CA GLU A 14 9.81 7.71 4.94
C GLU A 14 10.79 7.55 3.77
N LYS A 15 12.03 8.04 3.94
CA LYS A 15 13.08 7.96 2.92
C LYS A 15 13.41 6.51 2.54
N TYR A 16 13.43 5.62 3.53
CA TYR A 16 13.72 4.20 3.35
C TYR A 16 12.46 3.33 3.42
N ARG A 17 11.27 3.91 3.29
CA ARG A 17 10.02 3.14 3.24
C ARG A 17 10.07 2.21 2.00
N PRO A 18 9.87 0.89 2.16
CA PRO A 18 9.85 -0.06 1.06
C PRO A 18 8.91 0.37 -0.07
N SER A 19 9.42 0.32 -1.31
CA SER A 19 8.66 0.70 -2.51
C SER A 19 8.15 -0.52 -3.28
N LYS A 20 8.89 -1.63 -3.17
CA LYS A 20 8.58 -2.93 -3.76
C LYS A 20 8.43 -3.97 -2.65
N LEU A 21 7.74 -5.08 -2.95
CA LEU A 21 7.63 -6.20 -2.02
C LEU A 21 8.99 -6.86 -1.73
N GLU A 22 9.94 -6.77 -2.65
CA GLU A 22 11.31 -7.27 -2.48
C GLU A 22 12.12 -6.44 -1.47
N ASP A 23 11.74 -5.16 -1.26
CA ASP A 23 12.41 -4.26 -0.32
C ASP A 23 11.98 -4.52 1.15
N LEU A 24 10.96 -5.36 1.35
CA LEU A 24 10.42 -5.69 2.67
C LEU A 24 11.33 -6.72 3.35
N VAL A 25 12.07 -6.25 4.35
CA VAL A 25 12.89 -7.12 5.19
C VAL A 25 11.98 -7.84 6.17
N SER A 26 11.86 -9.16 6.03
CA SER A 26 11.04 -10.12 6.82
C SER A 26 9.77 -10.61 6.10
N HIS A 27 9.22 -11.71 6.61
CA HIS A 27 7.97 -12.33 6.16
C HIS A 27 7.99 -12.89 4.73
N ASP A 28 9.10 -13.54 4.36
CA ASP A 28 9.29 -14.15 3.03
C ASP A 28 8.12 -15.04 2.60
N ASP A 29 7.53 -15.81 3.51
CA ASP A 29 6.40 -16.67 3.21
C ASP A 29 5.15 -15.87 2.83
N ILE A 30 4.86 -14.79 3.56
CA ILE A 30 3.72 -13.90 3.28
C ILE A 30 3.94 -13.23 1.92
N VAL A 31 5.14 -12.70 1.68
CA VAL A 31 5.49 -12.04 0.41
C VAL A 31 5.39 -13.02 -0.75
N LYS A 32 5.83 -14.28 -0.59
CA LYS A 32 5.69 -15.33 -1.61
C LYS A 32 4.22 -15.64 -1.89
N THR A 33 3.40 -15.83 -0.86
CA THR A 33 1.98 -16.12 -1.03
C THR A 33 1.24 -14.99 -1.74
N ILE A 34 1.45 -13.74 -1.32
CA ILE A 34 0.84 -12.57 -1.96
C ILE A 34 1.31 -12.44 -3.42
N ASN A 35 2.61 -12.63 -3.69
CA ASN A 35 3.12 -12.63 -5.06
C ASN A 35 2.49 -13.71 -5.93
N GLN A 36 2.23 -14.90 -5.38
CA GLN A 36 1.56 -15.96 -6.12
C GLN A 36 0.11 -15.56 -6.47
N PHE A 37 -0.65 -15.05 -5.50
CA PHE A 37 -2.01 -14.58 -5.75
C PHE A 37 -2.08 -13.43 -6.76
N MET A 38 -1.11 -12.51 -6.74
CA MET A 38 -1.02 -11.45 -7.74
C MET A 38 -0.69 -11.98 -9.13
N LYS A 39 0.21 -12.97 -9.25
CA LYS A 39 0.53 -13.62 -10.54
C LYS A 39 -0.67 -14.35 -11.13
N GLU A 40 -1.48 -14.97 -10.29
CA GLU A 40 -2.71 -15.67 -10.70
C GLU A 40 -3.89 -14.71 -10.92
N ASN A 41 -3.73 -13.42 -10.64
CA ASN A 41 -4.78 -12.40 -10.67
C ASN A 41 -6.00 -12.77 -9.80
N GLN A 42 -5.72 -13.43 -8.67
CA GLN A 42 -6.71 -13.93 -7.70
C GLN A 42 -6.42 -13.37 -6.30
N LEU A 43 -6.09 -12.08 -6.21
CA LEU A 43 -5.82 -11.44 -4.92
C LEU A 43 -7.13 -11.35 -4.10
N PRO A 44 -7.24 -12.04 -2.95
CA PRO A 44 -8.42 -11.96 -2.11
C PRO A 44 -8.46 -10.64 -1.34
N HIS A 45 -9.54 -10.40 -0.58
CA HIS A 45 -9.54 -9.35 0.43
C HIS A 45 -8.55 -9.71 1.55
N LEU A 46 -7.65 -8.78 1.87
CA LEU A 46 -6.55 -9.00 2.82
C LEU A 46 -6.78 -8.22 4.12
N LEU A 47 -6.46 -8.86 5.24
CA LEU A 47 -6.41 -8.22 6.56
C LEU A 47 -4.97 -8.29 7.08
N PHE A 48 -4.27 -7.16 7.08
CA PHE A 48 -2.94 -7.04 7.69
C PHE A 48 -3.08 -6.63 9.16
N TYR A 49 -2.59 -7.47 10.07
CA TYR A 49 -2.58 -7.19 11.52
C TYR A 49 -1.20 -7.53 12.12
N GLY A 50 -0.88 -6.91 13.26
CA GLY A 50 0.39 -7.11 13.97
C GLY A 50 0.91 -5.84 14.64
N PRO A 51 2.04 -5.94 15.38
CA PRO A 51 2.64 -4.83 16.13
C PRO A 51 2.94 -3.58 15.27
N PRO A 52 3.02 -2.37 15.84
CA PRO A 52 3.41 -1.18 15.09
C PRO A 52 4.80 -1.34 14.47
N GLY A 53 5.02 -0.78 13.27
CA GLY A 53 6.33 -0.80 12.60
C GLY A 53 6.66 -2.08 11.82
N THR A 54 5.77 -3.08 11.74
CA THR A 54 6.03 -4.36 11.03
C THR A 54 5.78 -4.33 9.51
N GLY A 55 5.69 -3.14 8.90
CA GLY A 55 5.58 -3.02 7.44
C GLY A 55 4.20 -3.30 6.83
N LYS A 56 3.11 -3.37 7.62
CA LYS A 56 1.73 -3.59 7.12
C LYS A 56 1.32 -2.60 6.03
N THR A 57 1.39 -1.30 6.33
CA THR A 57 1.05 -0.22 5.38
C THR A 57 2.00 -0.23 4.18
N SER A 58 3.29 -0.46 4.40
CA SER A 58 4.27 -0.55 3.32
C SER A 58 3.99 -1.74 2.38
N THR A 59 3.51 -2.86 2.92
CA THR A 59 3.20 -4.08 2.16
C THR A 59 2.05 -3.85 1.18
N ILE A 60 0.91 -3.32 1.65
CA ILE A 60 -0.25 -3.09 0.77
C ILE A 60 0.04 -2.00 -0.29
N LEU A 61 0.81 -0.97 0.06
CA LEU A 61 1.23 0.06 -0.89
C LEU A 61 2.18 -0.51 -1.96
N ALA A 62 3.11 -1.38 -1.58
CA ALA A 62 3.98 -2.08 -2.52
C ALA A 62 3.19 -3.01 -3.45
N CYS A 63 2.18 -3.73 -2.93
CA CYS A 63 1.27 -4.55 -3.74
C CYS A 63 0.53 -3.69 -4.77
N ALA A 64 -0.06 -2.58 -4.33
CA ALA A 64 -0.81 -1.68 -5.22
C ALA A 64 0.08 -1.08 -6.33
N LYS A 65 1.34 -0.74 -6.00
CA LYS A 65 2.33 -0.25 -6.98
C LYS A 65 2.80 -1.33 -7.96
N GLN A 66 2.71 -2.60 -7.58
CA GLN A 66 3.02 -3.73 -8.45
C GLN A 66 1.85 -4.06 -9.39
N MET A 67 0.62 -3.90 -8.93
CA MET A 67 -0.60 -4.14 -9.72
C MET A 67 -0.89 -3.03 -10.73
N TYR A 68 -0.63 -1.76 -10.36
CA TYR A 68 -0.99 -0.60 -11.18
C TYR A 68 0.23 0.22 -11.57
N THR A 69 0.22 0.73 -12.80
CA THR A 69 1.24 1.68 -13.25
C THR A 69 1.13 3.01 -12.48
N PRO A 70 2.21 3.80 -12.39
CA PRO A 70 2.17 5.12 -11.75
C PRO A 70 1.09 6.05 -12.30
N GLN A 71 0.74 5.92 -13.58
CA GLN A 71 -0.30 6.71 -14.23
C GLN A 71 -1.71 6.25 -13.82
N GLN A 72 -1.89 4.97 -13.51
CA GLN A 72 -3.19 4.39 -13.12
C GLN A 72 -3.42 4.44 -11.61
N PHE A 73 -2.36 4.51 -10.80
CA PHE A 73 -2.43 4.36 -9.34
C PHE A 73 -3.50 5.24 -8.70
N ASN A 74 -3.51 6.54 -9.00
CA ASN A 74 -4.47 7.48 -8.40
C ASN A 74 -5.93 7.24 -8.83
N SER A 75 -6.15 6.57 -9.96
CA SER A 75 -7.49 6.26 -10.48
C SER A 75 -7.99 4.89 -10.05
N MET A 76 -7.08 3.98 -9.68
CA MET A 76 -7.38 2.59 -9.35
C MET A 76 -7.27 2.28 -7.86
N VAL A 77 -6.65 3.15 -7.08
CA VAL A 77 -6.39 2.93 -5.65
C VAL A 77 -7.04 4.03 -4.83
N LEU A 78 -7.92 3.64 -3.91
CA LEU A 78 -8.48 4.49 -2.87
C LEU A 78 -7.86 4.09 -1.53
N GLU A 79 -7.11 5.00 -0.91
CA GLU A 79 -6.61 4.85 0.46
C GLU A 79 -7.51 5.64 1.41
N LEU A 80 -8.02 4.97 2.45
CA LEU A 80 -8.74 5.61 3.55
C LEU A 80 -8.03 5.22 4.85
N ASN A 81 -7.62 6.21 5.62
CA ASN A 81 -6.88 6.05 6.86
C ASN A 81 -7.64 6.64 8.06
N ALA A 82 -7.01 6.62 9.24
CA ALA A 82 -7.67 7.04 10.48
C ALA A 82 -7.87 8.56 10.62
N SER A 83 -7.11 9.36 9.88
CA SER A 83 -7.26 10.82 9.83
C SER A 83 -8.33 11.27 8.84
N ASP A 84 -8.78 10.40 7.94
CA ASP A 84 -9.88 10.70 7.03
C ASP A 84 -11.24 10.57 7.75
N ASP A 85 -12.24 11.32 7.30
CA ASP A 85 -13.61 11.18 7.82
C ASP A 85 -14.16 9.80 7.41
N ARG A 86 -14.39 8.94 8.41
CA ARG A 86 -14.88 7.57 8.24
C ARG A 86 -16.33 7.42 8.72
N GLY A 87 -17.08 8.52 8.83
CA GLY A 87 -18.48 8.51 9.25
C GLY A 87 -19.36 7.63 8.35
N ILE A 88 -20.51 7.20 8.87
CA ILE A 88 -21.46 6.33 8.15
C ILE A 88 -21.87 6.93 6.80
N GLY A 89 -21.97 8.25 6.70
CA GLY A 89 -22.27 8.95 5.45
C GLY A 89 -21.20 8.78 4.38
N ILE A 90 -19.93 8.76 4.76
CA ILE A 90 -18.79 8.58 3.84
C ILE A 90 -18.75 7.14 3.35
N VAL A 91 -18.91 6.17 4.25
CA VAL A 91 -18.93 4.74 3.89
C VAL A 91 -20.06 4.41 2.91
N ARG A 92 -21.20 5.10 3.02
CA ARG A 92 -22.37 4.87 2.16
C ARG A 92 -22.41 5.74 0.89
N GLY A 93 -21.62 6.81 0.82
CA GLY A 93 -21.70 7.82 -0.24
C GLY A 93 -20.45 7.93 -1.11
N GLN A 94 -19.27 8.12 -0.51
CA GLN A 94 -18.02 8.40 -1.23
C GLN A 94 -17.33 7.15 -1.80
N ILE A 95 -17.76 5.95 -1.39
CA ILE A 95 -17.22 4.67 -1.88
C ILE A 95 -17.88 4.25 -3.22
N LEU A 96 -18.87 5.01 -3.72
CA LEU A 96 -19.57 4.77 -4.99
C LEU A 96 -19.20 5.80 -6.06
#